data_AF-A0A848Y4M4-F1
#
_entry.id   AF-A0A848Y4M4-F1
#
_cell.length_a   1.000
_cell.length_b   1.000
_cell.length_c   1.000
_cell.angle_alpha   90.00
_cell.angle_beta   90.00
_cell.angle_gamma   90.00
#
_symmetry.space_group_name_H-M   'P 1'
#
loop_
_entity.id
_entity.type
_entity.pdbx_description
1 polymer ?
#
loop_
_entity_poly.entity_id
_entity_poly.type
_entity_poly.pdbx_seq_one_letter_code
_entity_poly.pdbx_strand_id
1 'polypeptide(L)' 'MNKNSKEQLLTSLRRRILTLDLEPGQSLDEATISREYALSRTPVRDVLRQLAGEGYLTIA' A
#
# COMPACT_ATOMS: atom_id res chain seq x y z
N MET A 1 -16.51 -4.27 11.73
CA MET A 1 -15.43 -4.50 10.75
C MET A 1 -15.23 -3.20 9.98
N ASN A 2 -14.24 -2.38 10.37
CA ASN A 2 -14.10 -1.01 9.87
C ASN A 2 -13.71 -1.04 8.39
N LYS A 3 -14.66 -0.76 7.49
CA LYS A 3 -14.42 -0.56 6.05
C LYS A 3 -13.31 0.47 5.76
N ASN A 4 -12.99 1.30 6.75
CA ASN A 4 -11.99 2.37 6.69
C ASN A 4 -10.53 1.88 6.61
N SER A 5 -10.13 0.74 7.21
CA SER A 5 -8.68 0.46 7.36
C SER A 5 -7.98 0.14 6.04
N LYS A 6 -8.67 -0.52 5.09
CA LYS A 6 -8.16 -0.75 3.73
C LYS A 6 -8.07 0.56 2.93
N GLU A 7 -9.11 1.40 3.03
CA GLU A 7 -9.16 2.71 2.38
C GLU A 7 -8.06 3.64 2.94
N GLN A 8 -7.85 3.63 4.25
CA GLN A 8 -6.78 4.37 4.92
C GLN A 8 -5.40 3.93 4.43
N LEU A 9 -5.15 2.62 4.30
CA LEU A 9 -3.90 2.11 3.73
C LEU A 9 -3.71 2.61 2.28
N LEU A 10 -4.74 2.51 1.44
CA LEU A 10 -4.69 2.96 0.05
C LEU A 10 -4.38 4.46 -0.05
N THR A 11 -5.12 5.29 0.67
CA THR A 11 -4.93 6.75 0.68
C THR A 11 -3.56 7.13 1.26
N SER A 12 -3.11 6.45 2.31
CA SER A 12 -1.80 6.70 2.93
C SER A 12 -0.66 6.39 1.95
N LEU A 13 -0.67 5.21 1.33
CA LEU A 13 0.37 4.81 0.38
C LEU A 13 0.37 5.73 -0.85
N ARG A 14 -0.81 6.03 -1.40
CA ARG A 14 -0.91 6.95 -2.55
C ARG A 14 -0.35 8.34 -2.20
N ARG A 15 -0.68 8.87 -1.02
CA ARG A 15 -0.13 10.13 -0.54
C ARG A 15 1.39 10.07 -0.47
N ARG A 16 1.94 9.05 0.20
CA ARG A 16 3.40 8.89 0.39
C ARG A 16 4.16 8.79 -0.94
N ILE A 17 3.59 8.15 -1.95
CA ILE A 17 4.17 8.08 -3.29
C ILE A 17 4.15 9.46 -3.97
N LEU A 18 3.01 10.16 -3.92
CA LEU A 18 2.85 11.48 -4.53
C LEU A 18 3.67 12.59 -3.85
N THR A 19 3.94 12.45 -2.54
CA THR A 19 4.78 13.36 -1.77
C THR A 19 6.26 13.00 -1.78
N LEU A 20 6.63 11.89 -2.45
CA LEU A 20 7.99 11.33 -2.46
C LEU A 20 8.50 10.91 -1.07
N ASP A 21 7.61 10.66 -0.10
CA ASP A 21 7.96 9.95 1.14
C ASP A 21 8.28 8.48 0.88
N LEU A 22 7.78 7.94 -0.24
CA LEU A 22 8.22 6.70 -0.86
C LEU A 22 8.83 7.05 -2.21
N GLU A 23 10.13 6.82 -2.35
CA GLU A 23 10.85 7.21 -3.57
C GLU A 23 10.53 6.26 -4.74
N PRO A 24 10.53 6.75 -5.99
CA PRO A 24 10.42 5.89 -7.15
C PRO A 24 11.52 4.82 -7.16
N GLY A 25 11.13 3.55 -7.35
CA GLY A 25 12.05 2.41 -7.29
C GLY A 25 12.33 1.87 -5.90
N GLN A 26 11.84 2.53 -4.84
CA GLN A 26 11.91 1.99 -3.48
C GLN A 26 11.07 0.71 -3.38
N SER A 27 11.68 -0.35 -2.84
CA SER A 27 10.97 -1.61 -2.61
C SER A 27 9.99 -1.49 -1.44
N LEU A 28 8.78 -2.03 -1.61
CA LEU A 28 7.78 -2.15 -0.58
C LEU A 28 7.64 -3.61 -0.12
N ASP A 29 7.78 -3.84 1.18
CA ASP A 29 7.59 -5.16 1.77
C ASP A 29 6.17 -5.32 2.32
N GLU A 30 5.41 -6.27 1.74
CA GLU A 30 4.06 -6.61 2.16
C GLU A 30 4.00 -6.95 3.67
N ALA A 31 4.99 -7.70 4.18
CA ALA A 31 4.99 -8.13 5.58
C ALA A 31 5.17 -6.94 6.53
N THR A 32 6.02 -5.98 6.15
CA THR A 32 6.23 -4.75 6.92
C THR A 32 4.99 -3.86 6.89
N ILE A 33 4.34 -3.68 5.74
CA ILE A 33 3.10 -2.90 5.64
C ILE A 33 1.97 -3.55 6.46
N SER A 34 1.84 -4.88 6.42
CA SER A 34 0.88 -5.60 7.27
C SER A 34 1.08 -5.30 8.76
N ARG A 35 2.33 -5.25 9.24
CA ARG A 35 2.64 -4.91 10.64
C ARG A 35 2.36 -3.44 10.95
N GLU A 36 2.82 -2.52 10.11
CA GLU A 36 2.68 -1.06 10.31
C GLU A 36 1.21 -0.64 10.40
N TYR A 37 0.36 -1.21 9.56
CA TYR A 37 -1.07 -0.87 9.50
C TYR A 37 -1.95 -1.81 10.31
N ALA A 38 -1.38 -2.78 11.04
CA ALA A 38 -2.11 -3.82 11.79
C ALA A 38 -3.19 -4.54 10.93
N LEU A 39 -2.83 -4.83 9.68
CA LEU A 39 -3.69 -5.49 8.70
C LEU A 39 -3.14 -6.86 8.34
N SER A 40 -4.04 -7.81 8.05
CA SER A 40 -3.62 -9.10 7.50
C SER A 40 -3.07 -8.93 6.08
N ARG A 41 -2.37 -9.95 5.58
CA ARG A 41 -1.74 -9.93 4.25
C ARG A 41 -2.75 -9.75 3.11
N THR A 42 -3.93 -10.37 3.21
CA THR A 42 -4.97 -10.31 2.18
C THR A 42 -5.38 -8.86 1.80
N PRO A 43 -5.86 -8.01 2.73
CA PRO A 43 -6.22 -6.63 2.40
C PRO A 43 -5.02 -5.77 1.98
N VAL A 44 -3.82 -6.02 2.50
CA VAL A 44 -2.61 -5.31 2.06
C VAL A 44 -2.30 -5.64 0.61
N ARG A 45 -2.28 -6.93 0.26
CA ARG A 45 -2.03 -7.41 -1.09
C ARG A 45 -3.05 -6.86 -2.08
N ASP A 46 -4.33 -6.78 -1.70
CA ASP A 46 -5.36 -6.15 -2.54
C ASP A 46 -5.05 -4.68 -2.83
N VAL A 47 -4.61 -3.91 -1.82
CA VAL A 47 -4.25 -2.50 -2.00
C VAL A 47 -3.01 -2.35 -2.88
N LEU A 48 -1.98 -3.16 -2.65
CA LEU A 48 -0.77 -3.15 -3.48
C LEU A 48 -1.09 -3.49 -4.94
N ARG A 49 -1.96 -4.47 -5.18
CA ARG A 49 -2.46 -4.81 -6.52
C ARG A 49 -3.27 -3.70 -7.16
N GLN A 50 -4.13 -3.03 -6.39
CA GLN A 50 -4.89 -1.88 -6.88
C GLN A 50 -3.94 -0.75 -7.30
N LEU A 51 -2.99 -0.38 -6.44
CA LEU A 51 -1.99 0.66 -6.75
C LEU A 51 -1.13 0.28 -7.96
N ALA A 52 -0.81 -1.01 -8.13
CA ALA A 52 -0.11 -1.48 -9.32
C ALA A 52 -0.97 -1.36 -10.59
N GLY A 53 -2.26 -1.70 -10.52
CA GLY A 53 -3.21 -1.51 -11.63
C GLY A 53 -3.42 -0.04 -12.00
N GLU A 54 -3.26 0.87 -11.04
CA GLU A 54 -3.30 2.32 -11.25
C GLU A 54 -1.95 2.90 -11.74
N GLY A 55 -0.88 2.10 -11.81
CA GLY A 55 0.44 2.51 -12.29
C GLY A 55 1.35 3.16 -11.24
N TYR A 56 0.98 3.15 -9.96
CA TYR A 56 1.82 3.67 -8.87
C TYR A 56 2.92 2.69 -8.44
N LEU A 57 2.70 1.39 -8.64
CA LEU A 57 3.61 0.32 -8.24
C LEU A 57 3.80 -0.68 -9.38
N THR A 58 4.89 -1.42 -9.32
CA THR A 58 5.11 -2.63 -10.12
C THR A 58 5.25 -3.82 -9.20
N ILE A 59 4.56 -4.91 -9.51
CA ILE A 59 4.71 -6.17 -8.78
C ILE A 59 5.77 -6.99 -9.51
N ALA A 60 6.83 -7.35 -8.78
CA ALA A 60 7.91 -8.23 -9.24
C ALA A 60 7.82 -9.58 -8.54
#